data_AF-A0A726LWD6-F1
#
_entry.id   AF-A0A726LWD6-F1
#
_cell.length_a   1.000
_cell.length_b   1.000
_cell.length_c   1.000
_cell.angle_alpha   90.00
_cell.angle_beta   90.00
_cell.angle_gamma   90.00
#
_symmetry.space_group_name_H-M   'P 1'
#
loop_
_entity.id
_entity.type
_entity.pdbx_description
1 polymer ?
#
loop_
_entity_poly.entity_id
_entity_poly.type
_entity_poly.pdbx_seq_one_letter_code
_entity_poly.pdbx_strand_id
1 'polypeptide(L)'
;MIPPLNRYVPALSKNELVKTVTDRDIQFTSFNGKDYPLCFLDEKTPLLFQWFERNPARFGKNDIPIINTEKNPYLNNIIKAATIEKERLIGIFVDGDFFPGQKDAFSKLEYDYENIKVIYRNDIDFSMYDKKL
;
A
#
# COMPACT_ATOMS: atom_id res chain seq x y z
N MET A 1 -18.65 15.28 31.68
CA MET A 1 -17.26 15.38 32.17
C MET A 1 -16.47 14.25 31.53
N ILE A 2 -15.70 14.54 30.48
CA ILE A 2 -14.98 13.56 29.67
C ILE A 2 -13.57 13.44 30.25
N PRO A 3 -13.04 12.23 30.57
CA PRO A 3 -11.68 12.11 31.06
C PRO A 3 -10.68 12.36 29.92
N PRO A 4 -9.49 12.92 30.20
CA PRO A 4 -8.52 13.26 29.17
C PRO A 4 -7.90 11.99 28.55
N LEU A 5 -7.88 11.95 27.22
CA LEU A 5 -7.08 11.00 26.42
C LEU A 5 -5.61 11.40 26.52
N ASN A 6 -4.97 11.05 27.62
CA ASN A 6 -3.51 10.98 27.69
C ASN A 6 -3.14 9.65 28.34
N ARG A 7 -3.40 8.55 27.62
CA ARG A 7 -2.76 7.27 27.94
C ARG A 7 -1.34 7.35 27.41
N TYR A 8 -0.44 7.72 28.31
CA TYR A 8 0.96 7.36 28.22
C TYR A 8 1.03 5.87 27.85
N VAL A 9 1.46 5.55 26.64
CA VAL A 9 1.80 4.16 26.28
C VAL A 9 3.13 3.92 26.97
N PRO A 10 3.21 3.07 28.01
CA PRO A 10 4.51 2.72 28.58
C PRO A 10 5.31 2.07 27.45
N ALA A 11 6.61 2.36 27.37
CA ALA A 11 7.50 1.62 26.50
C ALA A 11 7.25 0.13 26.74
N LEU A 12 6.64 -0.54 25.76
CA LEU A 12 6.35 -1.96 25.83
C LEU A 12 7.65 -2.65 26.22
N SER A 13 7.61 -3.38 27.33
CA SER A 13 8.77 -4.18 27.74
C SER A 13 9.13 -5.10 26.58
N LYS A 14 10.43 -5.40 26.40
CA LYS A 14 10.95 -6.23 25.28
C LYS A 14 10.16 -7.52 24.99
N ASN A 15 9.36 -8.00 25.94
CA ASN A 15 8.59 -9.23 25.87
C ASN A 15 7.12 -9.06 25.45
N GLU A 16 6.58 -7.85 25.35
CA GLU A 16 5.17 -7.63 24.95
C GLU A 16 5.00 -7.26 23.47
N LEU A 17 6.08 -6.84 22.80
CA LEU A 17 6.08 -6.58 21.35
C LEU A 17 6.10 -7.86 20.49
N VAL A 18 6.26 -9.03 21.10
CA VAL A 18 6.59 -10.29 20.40
C VAL A 18 5.62 -11.43 20.72
N LYS A 19 4.32 -11.13 20.74
CA LYS A 19 3.28 -12.15 20.82
C LYS A 19 2.19 -11.96 19.76
N THR A 20 2.58 -11.54 18.57
CA THR A 20 1.73 -11.64 17.39
C THR A 20 2.41 -12.52 16.36
N VAL A 21 1.96 -13.78 16.36
CA VAL A 21 1.91 -14.70 15.21
C VAL A 21 3.26 -15.23 14.70
N THR A 22 3.79 -16.25 15.39
CA THR A 22 4.16 -17.59 14.86
C THR A 22 4.99 -18.35 15.91
N ASP A 23 4.82 -19.67 16.00
CA ASP A 23 5.50 -20.62 16.91
C ASP A 23 7.02 -20.76 16.68
N ARG A 24 7.72 -19.71 16.23
CA ARG A 24 9.16 -19.76 15.91
C ARG A 24 9.94 -18.74 16.71
N ASP A 25 11.10 -19.16 17.21
CA ASP A 25 12.05 -18.31 17.92
C ASP A 25 12.41 -17.07 17.10
N ILE A 26 12.49 -15.93 17.77
CA ILE A 26 12.93 -14.66 17.17
C ILE A 26 14.36 -14.84 16.67
N GLN A 27 14.57 -14.59 15.38
CA GLN A 27 15.90 -14.56 14.78
C GLN A 27 16.50 -13.15 14.86
N PHE A 28 17.82 -13.06 14.90
CA PHE A 28 18.55 -11.80 14.97
C PHE A 28 19.55 -11.69 13.82
N THR A 29 19.84 -10.46 13.41
CA THR A 29 20.96 -10.13 12.52
C THR A 29 21.78 -9.00 13.15
N SER A 30 23.07 -8.94 12.85
CA SER A 30 23.97 -7.94 13.44
C SER A 30 24.37 -6.87 12.42
N PHE A 31 24.40 -5.62 12.88
CA PHE A 31 24.97 -4.50 12.13
C PHE A 31 25.72 -3.57 13.09
N ASN A 32 27.00 -3.32 12.80
CA ASN A 32 27.90 -2.52 13.63
C ASN A 32 27.95 -2.98 15.11
N GLY A 33 28.08 -4.30 15.32
CA GLY A 33 28.17 -4.88 16.66
C GLY A 33 26.88 -4.84 17.49
N LYS A 34 25.76 -4.41 16.90
CA LYS A 34 24.44 -4.41 17.53
C LYS A 34 23.51 -5.39 16.83
N ASP A 35 22.83 -6.21 17.63
CA ASP A 35 21.83 -7.16 17.15
C ASP A 35 20.46 -6.50 16.99
N TYR A 36 19.77 -6.87 15.92
CA TYR A 36 18.42 -6.44 15.59
C TYR A 36 17.53 -7.66 15.37
N PRO A 37 16.34 -7.72 16.01
CA PRO A 37 15.40 -8.80 15.77
C PRO A 37 14.85 -8.71 14.35
N LEU A 38 14.78 -9.84 13.66
CA LEU A 38 14.10 -9.97 12.38
C LEU A 38 12.60 -10.05 12.64
N CYS A 39 11.83 -9.07 12.16
CA CYS A 39 10.38 -9.15 12.13
C CYS A 39 9.93 -9.99 10.92
N PHE A 40 8.91 -10.83 11.13
CA PHE A 40 8.28 -11.58 10.07
C PHE A 40 7.11 -10.78 9.49
N LEU A 41 7.22 -10.40 8.21
CA LEU A 41 6.10 -9.89 7.44
C LEU A 41 5.40 -11.08 6.83
N ASP A 42 4.19 -11.36 7.30
CA ASP A 42 3.46 -12.55 6.90
C ASP A 42 2.99 -12.51 5.44
N GLU A 43 2.38 -13.61 5.02
CA GLU A 43 1.82 -13.73 3.68
C GLU A 43 0.58 -12.86 3.46
N LYS A 44 0.08 -12.14 4.47
CA LYS A 44 -1.06 -11.21 4.38
C LYS A 44 -0.65 -9.75 4.33
N THR A 45 0.63 -9.44 4.56
CA THR A 45 1.18 -8.10 4.37
C THR A 45 0.85 -7.63 2.94
N PRO A 46 0.12 -6.51 2.78
CA PRO A 46 -0.36 -6.05 1.48
C PRO A 46 0.78 -5.56 0.60
N LEU A 47 0.60 -5.64 -0.71
CA LEU A 47 1.50 -5.02 -1.69
C LEU A 47 0.95 -3.64 -2.07
N LEU A 48 1.82 -2.67 -2.32
CA LEU A 48 1.44 -1.33 -2.74
C LEU A 48 2.27 -0.89 -3.95
N PHE A 49 1.58 -0.56 -5.04
CA PHE A 49 2.12 0.09 -6.22
C PHE A 49 1.70 1.56 -6.25
N GLN A 50 2.41 2.40 -7.01
CA GLN A 50 2.09 3.81 -7.16
C GLN A 50 2.10 4.23 -8.63
N TRP A 51 1.11 5.04 -9.02
CA TRP A 51 1.08 5.67 -10.34
C TRP A 51 0.50 7.09 -10.28
N PHE A 52 1.37 8.10 -10.34
CA PHE A 52 0.96 9.50 -10.37
C PHE A 52 1.10 10.01 -11.80
N GLU A 53 -0.03 10.23 -12.45
CA GLU A 53 -0.09 10.58 -13.87
C GLU A 53 -0.16 12.09 -14.05
N ARG A 54 0.82 12.64 -14.78
CA ARG A 54 0.88 14.07 -15.09
C ARG A 54 -0.03 14.45 -16.26
N ASN A 55 -0.21 13.57 -17.24
CA ASN A 55 -0.98 13.84 -18.45
C ASN A 55 -1.97 12.70 -18.72
N PRO A 56 -3.11 12.63 -18.01
CA PRO A 56 -4.12 11.59 -18.21
C PRO A 56 -4.70 11.56 -19.63
N ALA A 57 -4.61 12.65 -20.39
CA ALA A 57 -5.10 12.74 -21.77
C ALA A 57 -4.31 11.90 -22.78
N ARG A 58 -3.15 11.36 -22.39
CA ARG A 58 -2.38 10.42 -23.23
C ARG A 58 -3.02 9.03 -23.34
N PHE A 59 -3.99 8.72 -22.48
CA PHE A 59 -4.77 7.48 -22.50
C PHE A 59 -6.15 7.74 -23.13
N GLY A 60 -6.84 6.67 -23.54
CA GLY A 60 -8.25 6.79 -23.91
C GLY A 60 -9.09 7.32 -22.74
N LYS A 61 -10.22 7.95 -23.06
CA LYS A 61 -11.12 8.55 -22.05
C LYS A 61 -11.76 7.51 -21.12
N ASN A 62 -11.73 6.25 -21.50
CA ASN A 62 -12.32 5.11 -20.77
C ASN A 62 -11.29 4.00 -20.51
N ASP A 63 -10.00 4.29 -20.71
CA ASP A 63 -8.92 3.34 -20.45
C ASP A 63 -8.40 3.51 -19.02
N ILE A 64 -7.80 2.46 -18.46
CA ILE A 64 -7.07 2.55 -17.20
C ILE A 64 -5.82 3.43 -17.43
N PRO A 65 -5.67 4.57 -16.72
CA PRO A 65 -4.63 5.55 -17.01
C PRO A 65 -3.28 5.19 -16.35
N ILE A 66 -2.81 3.96 -16.58
CA ILE A 66 -1.49 3.44 -16.18
C ILE A 66 -0.80 2.93 -17.45
N ILE A 67 0.48 3.27 -17.65
CA ILE A 67 1.22 2.84 -18.84
C ILE A 67 1.25 1.32 -18.94
N ASN A 68 0.89 0.80 -20.12
CA ASN A 68 0.86 -0.63 -20.40
C ASN A 68 1.29 -0.96 -21.84
N THR A 69 2.48 -0.51 -22.21
CA THR A 69 3.08 -0.80 -23.53
C THR A 69 3.97 -2.04 -23.45
N GLU A 70 4.40 -2.60 -24.59
CA GLU A 70 5.37 -3.72 -24.59
C GLU A 70 6.65 -3.42 -23.81
N LYS A 71 7.19 -2.20 -23.99
CA LYS A 71 8.40 -1.75 -23.30
C LYS A 71 8.16 -1.47 -21.82
N ASN A 72 6.97 -0.99 -21.48
CA ASN A 72 6.61 -0.59 -20.11
C ASN A 72 5.23 -1.19 -19.75
N PRO A 73 5.16 -2.49 -19.44
CA PRO A 73 3.90 -3.19 -19.19
C PRO A 73 3.49 -3.08 -17.71
N TYR A 74 3.43 -1.87 -17.15
CA TYR A 74 3.28 -1.69 -15.70
C TYR A 74 1.93 -2.16 -15.17
N LEU A 75 0.83 -1.82 -15.85
CA LEU A 75 -0.48 -2.34 -15.47
C LEU A 75 -0.51 -3.87 -15.54
N ASN A 76 0.05 -4.47 -16.60
CA ASN A 76 0.17 -5.92 -16.70
C ASN A 76 0.99 -6.53 -15.57
N ASN A 77 2.05 -5.87 -15.10
CA ASN A 77 2.86 -6.35 -13.99
C ASN A 77 2.10 -6.29 -12.66
N ILE A 78 1.29 -5.25 -12.44
CA ILE A 78 0.41 -5.16 -11.25
C ILE A 78 -0.64 -6.26 -11.28
N ILE A 79 -1.30 -6.49 -12.42
CA ILE A 79 -2.26 -7.58 -12.60
C ILE A 79 -1.58 -8.93 -12.36
N LYS A 80 -0.38 -9.15 -12.89
CA LYS A 80 0.39 -10.38 -12.62
C LYS A 80 0.62 -10.59 -11.13
N ALA A 81 1.04 -9.56 -10.41
CA ALA A 81 1.22 -9.64 -8.96
C ALA A 81 -0.09 -10.01 -8.25
N ALA A 82 -1.21 -9.38 -8.63
CA ALA A 82 -2.53 -9.68 -8.06
C ALA A 82 -3.00 -11.11 -8.35
N THR A 83 -2.68 -11.65 -9.54
CA THR A 83 -3.03 -13.03 -9.90
C THR A 83 -2.16 -14.09 -9.23
N ILE A 84 -0.92 -13.76 -8.85
CA ILE A 84 -0.01 -14.64 -8.11
C ILE A 84 -0.39 -14.61 -6.62
N GLU A 85 -0.50 -13.41 -6.05
CA GLU A 85 -0.78 -13.17 -4.63
C GLU A 85 -2.28 -13.01 -4.36
N LYS A 86 -3.06 -14.02 -4.73
CA LYS A 86 -4.54 -13.98 -4.70
C LYS A 86 -5.14 -13.67 -3.34
N GLU A 87 -4.41 -14.01 -2.27
CA GLU A 87 -4.89 -13.84 -0.90
C GLU A 87 -4.30 -12.60 -0.19
N ARG A 88 -3.57 -11.74 -0.92
CA ARG A 88 -3.08 -10.45 -0.45
C ARG A 88 -3.87 -9.31 -1.06
N LEU A 89 -4.06 -8.24 -0.29
CA LEU A 89 -4.51 -6.97 -0.85
C LEU A 89 -3.39 -6.33 -1.69
N ILE A 90 -3.75 -5.83 -2.85
CA ILE A 90 -2.87 -5.14 -3.80
C ILE A 90 -3.36 -3.70 -3.96
N GLY A 91 -2.72 -2.78 -3.25
CA GLY A 91 -2.99 -1.36 -3.36
C GLY A 91 -2.37 -0.77 -4.62
N ILE A 92 -3.10 0.13 -5.28
CA ILE A 92 -2.60 1.00 -6.34
C ILE A 92 -2.86 2.44 -5.90
N PHE A 93 -1.83 3.12 -5.42
CA PHE A 93 -1.90 4.51 -4.98
C PHE A 93 -1.76 5.46 -6.17
N VAL A 94 -2.83 6.17 -6.49
CA VAL A 94 -2.95 6.97 -7.72
C VAL A 94 -3.17 8.45 -7.42
N ASP A 95 -2.68 9.30 -8.31
CA ASP A 95 -2.96 10.73 -8.33
C ASP A 95 -2.90 11.25 -9.78
N GLY A 96 -3.62 12.33 -10.05
CA GLY A 96 -3.77 12.93 -11.37
C GLY A 96 -5.19 13.39 -11.66
N ASP A 97 -5.33 14.32 -12.61
CA ASP A 97 -6.62 14.87 -13.06
C ASP A 97 -7.33 13.90 -14.02
N PHE A 98 -7.65 12.70 -13.52
CA PHE A 98 -8.25 11.63 -14.32
C PHE A 98 -9.64 12.03 -14.84
N PHE A 99 -9.93 11.67 -16.08
CA PHE A 99 -11.28 11.82 -16.63
C PHE A 99 -12.26 10.88 -15.91
N PRO A 100 -13.57 11.22 -15.86
CA PRO A 100 -14.56 10.36 -15.22
C PRO A 100 -14.55 8.92 -15.74
N GLY A 101 -14.47 8.73 -17.06
CA GLY A 101 -14.40 7.40 -17.66
C GLY A 101 -13.13 6.60 -17.31
N GLN A 102 -12.04 7.27 -16.94
CA GLN A 102 -10.82 6.63 -16.46
C GLN A 102 -10.97 6.17 -15.00
N LYS A 103 -11.71 6.92 -14.19
CA LYS A 103 -12.10 6.50 -12.83
C LYS A 103 -13.06 5.30 -12.89
N ASP A 104 -14.00 5.30 -13.83
CA ASP A 104 -14.86 4.14 -14.09
C ASP A 104 -14.05 2.90 -14.50
N ALA A 105 -13.00 3.08 -15.31
CA ALA A 105 -12.08 2.01 -15.68
C ALA A 105 -11.29 1.46 -14.47
N PHE A 106 -10.87 2.32 -13.53
CA PHE A 106 -10.30 1.88 -12.26
C PHE A 106 -11.31 1.09 -11.41
N SER A 107 -12.55 1.56 -11.29
CA SER A 107 -13.61 0.81 -10.58
C SER A 107 -13.86 -0.55 -11.22
N LYS A 108 -13.82 -0.63 -12.55
CA LYS A 108 -13.92 -1.91 -13.26
C LYS A 108 -12.72 -2.82 -12.96
N LEU A 109 -11.50 -2.28 -12.87
CA LEU A 109 -10.32 -3.06 -12.51
C LEU A 109 -10.46 -3.68 -11.11
N GLU A 110 -10.96 -2.93 -10.12
CA GLU A 110 -11.23 -3.45 -8.77
C GLU A 110 -12.34 -4.50 -8.74
N TYR A 111 -13.34 -4.36 -9.62
CA TYR A 111 -14.39 -5.36 -9.79
C TYR A 111 -13.86 -6.66 -10.43
N ASP A 112 -13.03 -6.54 -11.47
CA ASP A 112 -12.45 -7.68 -12.19
C ASP A 112 -11.42 -8.45 -11.34
N TYR A 113 -10.73 -7.75 -10.42
CA TYR A 113 -9.73 -8.32 -9.51
C TYR A 113 -10.03 -7.91 -8.07
N GLU A 114 -10.76 -8.77 -7.35
CA GLU A 114 -11.28 -8.49 -6.01
C GLU A 114 -10.21 -8.04 -4.99
N ASN A 115 -8.98 -8.52 -5.15
CA ASN A 115 -7.87 -8.21 -4.27
C ASN A 115 -7.12 -6.91 -4.63
N ILE A 116 -7.42 -6.29 -5.78
CA ILE A 116 -6.92 -4.95 -6.13
C ILE A 116 -7.76 -3.88 -5.44
N LYS A 117 -7.08 -2.85 -4.91
CA LYS A 117 -7.68 -1.65 -4.33
C LYS A 117 -7.02 -0.39 -4.87
N VAL A 118 -7.79 0.46 -5.55
CA VAL A 118 -7.33 1.75 -6.07
C VAL A 118 -7.53 2.82 -5.01
N ILE A 119 -6.46 3.54 -4.67
CA ILE A 119 -6.47 4.51 -3.57
C ILE A 119 -6.05 5.86 -4.15
N TYR A 120 -6.99 6.81 -4.20
CA TYR A 120 -6.68 8.16 -4.69
C TYR A 120 -6.00 8.97 -3.59
N ARG A 121 -4.90 9.65 -3.92
CA ARG A 121 -4.19 10.53 -2.99
C ARG A 121 -5.10 11.58 -2.36
N ASN A 122 -6.02 12.13 -3.15
CA ASN A 122 -6.96 13.16 -2.69
C ASN A 122 -7.95 12.67 -1.62
N ASP A 123 -8.12 11.36 -1.45
CA ASP A 123 -9.03 10.77 -0.47
C ASP A 123 -8.32 10.46 0.87
N ILE A 124 -7.00 10.65 0.94
CA ILE A 124 -6.19 10.37 2.12
C ILE A 124 -5.70 11.66 2.77
N ASP A 125 -5.98 11.81 4.07
CA ASP A 125 -5.47 12.93 4.87
C ASP A 125 -4.03 12.65 5.32
N PHE A 126 -3.10 13.47 4.81
CA PHE A 126 -1.68 13.44 5.19
C PHE A 126 -1.28 14.61 6.11
N SER A 127 -2.23 15.41 6.61
CA SER A 127 -1.97 16.61 7.42
C SER A 127 -1.19 16.34 8.71
N MET A 128 -1.31 15.13 9.27
CA MET A 128 -0.54 14.69 10.44
C MET A 128 0.97 14.63 10.20
N TYR A 129 1.42 14.61 8.94
CA TYR A 129 2.82 14.66 8.54
C TYR A 129 3.24 16.04 8.00
N ASP A 130 2.32 17.01 7.99
CA ASP A 130 2.61 18.35 7.50
C ASP A 130 3.54 19.10 8.46
N LYS A 131 4.35 19.98 7.88
CA LYS A 131 5.23 20.88 8.60
C LYS A 131 5.38 22.15 7.77
N LYS A 132 5.16 23.30 8.42
CA LYS A 132 5.35 24.61 7.80
C LYS A 132 6.76 24.70 7.20
N LEU A 133 6.84 25.14 5.94
CA LEU A 133 8.07 25.32 5.16
C LEU A 133 9.04 26.31 5.81
#